data_AF-A0A2B8AVQ4-F1
#
_entry.id   AF-A0A2B8AVQ4-F1
#
_cell.length_a   1.000
_cell.length_b   1.000
_cell.length_c   1.000
_cell.angle_alpha   90.00
_cell.angle_beta   90.00
_cell.angle_gamma   90.00
#
_symmetry.space_group_name_H-M   'P 1'
#
loop_
_entity.id
_entity.type
_entity.pdbx_description
1 polymer ?
#
loop_
_entity_poly.entity_id
_entity_poly.type
_entity_poly.pdbx_seq_one_letter_code
_entity_poly.pdbx_strand_id
1 'polypeptide(L)'
;MPSYLSPGVYVEEVAGGSRPIEGVGTSVAAFVGLAPEGPLNQPTLVTNWTQYVAAFGDFTEGYYLAHSVYGFFNNGGSAAYVVRVGGTPGGANGDAGSADGAPAQVSGAAGRSALPAGEPRQLGKFKVSAIAPGESGSGLSVEVTDPEGEGPADRFRLVVKDGDKVAETFDVSAKKTGRNYVVTQVKERSKLIVVEEAAPAGQLARPDNQTVALAAPSAASVARAADGSGASPAVGNPGAGDYLGDSADRTGFGGLEAVDEVSMVAVPDLMAAYQRGAIDHESLKAVQLGLIAHCELMGDRVAVIDPPPGLNAREVRVWRQETAGYDSKYAALYYPWIKVFDPSTGKGQLVPPSGHVAGIWARNDSERGVHKAPANEVVRGAVDLELQITRGEQDLLNPIGVNCIRSFPGRGIRVWGARTLSSDPAWRYLNIRRYFNYLEESILIGTQWVVFEPNDQALWARIRRNVSAFLVNEWRGGALFGSRPEEAYYVKCDAETNPPESVDLGRVICEVGISPVKPAEFVVFRLAQFSSGGGELDE
;
A
#
# COMPACT_ATOMS: atom_id res chain seq x y z
N MET A 1 -23.50 -11.82 41.51
CA MET A 1 -23.49 -10.51 42.19
C MET A 1 -22.55 -10.59 43.37
N PRO A 2 -21.68 -9.60 43.58
CA PRO A 2 -20.83 -9.54 44.76
C PRO A 2 -21.72 -9.33 46.00
N SER A 3 -21.50 -10.10 47.07
CA SER A 3 -22.15 -9.86 48.35
C SER A 3 -21.26 -8.98 49.21
N TYR A 4 -21.68 -7.74 49.44
CA TYR A 4 -20.99 -6.83 50.35
C TYR A 4 -21.47 -7.09 51.78
N LEU A 5 -20.60 -7.70 52.60
CA LEU A 5 -20.94 -8.12 53.97
C LEU A 5 -20.43 -7.14 55.05
N SER A 6 -19.86 -5.99 54.66
CA SER A 6 -19.31 -5.03 55.60
C SER A 6 -19.56 -3.59 55.14
N PRO A 7 -19.62 -2.59 56.04
CA PRO A 7 -19.63 -1.19 55.65
C PRO A 7 -18.24 -0.77 55.14
N GLY A 8 -18.14 -0.23 53.93
CA GLY A 8 -16.86 0.23 53.35
C GLY A 8 -17.02 0.88 51.97
N VAL A 9 -15.94 1.46 51.45
CA VAL A 9 -15.86 1.89 50.04
C VAL A 9 -15.31 0.72 49.24
N TYR A 10 -16.07 0.28 48.26
CA TYR A 10 -15.68 -0.81 47.36
C TYR A 10 -15.33 -0.23 45.99
N VAL A 11 -14.24 -0.72 45.42
CA VAL A 11 -13.83 -0.41 44.06
C VAL A 11 -14.01 -1.69 43.27
N GLU A 12 -14.86 -1.65 42.26
CA GLU A 12 -15.01 -2.73 41.28
C GLU A 12 -14.49 -2.28 39.94
N GLU A 13 -13.70 -3.14 39.31
CA GLU A 13 -13.28 -2.96 37.94
C GLU A 13 -14.38 -3.52 37.03
N VAL A 14 -15.35 -2.68 36.69
CA VAL A 14 -16.29 -2.96 35.61
C VAL A 14 -15.56 -2.68 34.32
N ALA A 15 -15.47 -3.66 33.42
CA ALA A 15 -14.94 -3.43 32.09
C ALA A 15 -15.70 -2.26 31.44
N GLY A 16 -15.01 -1.12 31.30
CA GLY A 16 -15.54 0.07 30.65
C GLY A 16 -16.02 -0.27 29.26
N GLY A 17 -17.13 0.35 28.85
CA GLY A 17 -17.86 0.03 27.63
C GLY A 17 -17.05 0.06 26.34
N SER A 18 -17.74 -0.25 25.24
CA SER A 18 -17.14 -0.37 23.90
C SER A 18 -16.21 0.80 23.57
N ARG A 19 -15.05 0.49 23.00
CA ARG A 19 -14.09 1.50 22.53
C ARG A 19 -14.78 2.39 21.48
N PRO A 20 -14.55 3.71 21.49
CA PRO A 20 -15.03 4.57 20.42
C PRO A 20 -14.55 4.06 19.05
N ILE A 21 -15.41 4.12 18.03
CA ILE A 21 -15.01 3.86 16.65
C ILE A 21 -14.04 4.96 16.21
N GLU A 22 -12.88 4.56 15.70
CA GLU A 22 -11.91 5.45 15.06
C GLU A 22 -12.00 5.30 13.54
N GLY A 23 -11.74 6.40 12.85
CA GLY A 23 -11.68 6.42 11.39
C GLY A 23 -10.48 5.64 10.87
N VAL A 24 -10.70 4.80 9.86
CA VAL A 24 -9.62 4.02 9.23
C VAL A 24 -8.78 4.86 8.27
N GLY A 25 -7.56 4.40 7.99
CA GLY A 25 -6.69 5.03 7.01
C GLY A 25 -7.22 4.83 5.58
N THR A 26 -7.24 5.89 4.77
CA THR A 26 -7.71 5.83 3.37
C THR A 26 -6.62 6.10 2.34
N SER A 27 -5.35 6.15 2.78
CA SER A 27 -4.21 6.61 1.97
C SER A 27 -3.30 5.50 1.45
N VAL A 28 -3.61 4.22 1.72
CA VAL A 28 -2.77 3.10 1.32
C VAL A 28 -3.09 2.66 -0.11
N ALA A 29 -2.13 2.82 -1.00
CA ALA A 29 -2.26 2.38 -2.40
C ALA A 29 -1.63 1.00 -2.61
N ALA A 30 -2.11 0.27 -3.60
CA ALA A 30 -1.41 -0.90 -4.15
C ALA A 30 -1.05 -0.66 -5.62
N PHE A 31 0.21 -0.90 -5.96
CA PHE A 31 0.72 -0.79 -7.32
C PHE A 31 1.19 -2.15 -7.82
N VAL A 32 0.64 -2.58 -8.95
CA VAL A 32 1.03 -3.84 -9.59
C VAL A 32 1.74 -3.53 -10.91
N GLY A 33 2.95 -4.06 -11.08
CA GLY A 33 3.73 -3.74 -12.27
C GLY A 33 5.09 -4.42 -12.36
N LEU A 34 5.96 -3.83 -13.17
CA LEU A 34 7.26 -4.36 -13.53
C LEU A 34 8.34 -3.66 -12.75
N ALA A 35 9.27 -4.45 -12.23
CA ALA A 35 10.46 -3.95 -11.55
C ALA A 35 11.68 -4.79 -11.95
N PRO A 36 12.87 -4.17 -12.08
CA PRO A 36 14.09 -4.91 -12.41
C PRO A 36 14.44 -5.94 -11.33
N GLU A 37 14.13 -5.64 -10.07
CA GLU A 37 14.47 -6.47 -8.90
C GLU A 37 13.29 -6.57 -7.94
N GLY A 38 13.46 -7.36 -6.88
CA GLY A 38 12.48 -7.51 -5.80
C GLY A 38 11.66 -8.81 -5.85
N PRO A 39 10.90 -9.08 -4.77
CA PRO A 39 10.15 -10.32 -4.64
C PRO A 39 9.01 -10.37 -5.67
N LEU A 40 8.96 -11.46 -6.44
CA LEU A 40 7.91 -11.69 -7.45
C LEU A 40 6.61 -12.10 -6.75
N ASN A 41 5.49 -11.52 -7.18
CA ASN A 41 4.13 -11.82 -6.71
C ASN A 41 3.93 -11.65 -5.20
N GLN A 42 4.81 -10.92 -4.51
CA GLN A 42 4.68 -10.71 -3.07
C GLN A 42 4.31 -9.25 -2.79
N PRO A 43 3.10 -8.98 -2.25
CA PRO A 43 2.75 -7.65 -1.76
C PRO A 43 3.79 -7.19 -0.72
N THR A 44 4.55 -6.15 -1.07
CA THR A 44 5.61 -5.62 -0.22
C THR A 44 5.28 -4.18 0.16
N LEU A 45 5.14 -3.94 1.46
CA LEU A 45 4.87 -2.61 1.99
C LEU A 45 6.12 -1.72 1.87
N VAL A 46 5.94 -0.55 1.27
CA VAL A 46 6.92 0.53 1.22
C VAL A 46 6.27 1.82 1.74
N THR A 47 6.97 2.54 2.60
CA THR A 47 6.45 3.77 3.25
C THR A 47 7.13 5.04 2.76
N ASN A 48 8.13 4.90 1.89
CA ASN A 48 8.82 6.01 1.25
C ASN A 48 9.56 5.54 -0.01
N TRP A 49 10.04 6.51 -0.79
CA TRP A 49 10.79 6.26 -2.02
C TRP A 49 12.08 5.46 -1.81
N THR A 50 12.84 5.74 -0.75
CA THR A 50 14.10 5.04 -0.48
C THR A 50 13.87 3.55 -0.25
N GLN A 51 12.80 3.19 0.47
CA GLN A 51 12.41 1.79 0.66
C GLN A 51 11.99 1.11 -0.64
N TYR A 52 11.28 1.83 -1.52
CA TYR A 52 10.94 1.33 -2.85
C TYR A 52 12.20 0.99 -3.64
N VAL A 53 13.13 1.94 -3.77
CA VAL A 53 14.38 1.75 -4.54
C VAL A 53 15.19 0.58 -3.99
N ALA A 54 15.29 0.47 -2.66
CA ALA A 54 16.00 -0.63 -2.01
C ALA A 54 15.36 -2.01 -2.25
N ALA A 55 14.04 -2.08 -2.44
CA ALA A 55 13.31 -3.34 -2.61
C ALA A 55 13.15 -3.76 -4.08
N PHE A 56 12.97 -2.79 -4.99
CA PHE A 56 12.52 -3.03 -6.37
C PHE A 56 13.43 -2.42 -7.44
N GLY A 57 14.42 -1.61 -7.04
CA GLY A 57 15.27 -0.86 -7.95
C GLY A 57 14.73 0.54 -8.27
N ASP A 58 15.59 1.33 -8.93
CA ASP A 58 15.30 2.71 -9.31
C ASP A 58 14.52 2.79 -10.64
N PHE A 59 14.29 4.01 -11.15
CA PHE A 59 13.71 4.26 -12.46
C PHE A 59 14.36 3.39 -13.54
N THR A 60 13.51 2.66 -14.27
CA THR A 60 13.93 1.74 -15.33
C THR A 60 13.17 2.07 -16.60
N GLU A 61 13.90 2.22 -17.70
CA GLU A 61 13.31 2.51 -19.01
C GLU A 61 12.29 1.44 -19.41
N GLY A 62 11.16 1.86 -19.96
CA GLY A 62 10.07 0.97 -20.35
C GLY A 62 9.17 0.52 -19.20
N TYR A 63 9.46 0.87 -17.93
CA TYR A 63 8.59 0.59 -16.78
C TYR A 63 8.01 1.89 -16.16
N TYR A 64 6.74 1.83 -15.80
CA TYR A 64 5.97 2.91 -15.18
C TYR A 64 5.73 2.70 -13.69
N LEU A 65 6.00 1.51 -13.12
CA LEU A 65 5.81 1.26 -11.69
C LEU A 65 6.61 2.24 -10.83
N ALA A 66 7.92 2.40 -11.10
CA ALA A 66 8.79 3.33 -10.37
C ALA A 66 8.27 4.78 -10.44
N HIS A 67 7.90 5.24 -11.64
CA HIS A 67 7.32 6.56 -11.87
C HIS A 67 5.99 6.76 -11.11
N SER A 68 5.17 5.72 -11.03
CA SER A 68 3.87 5.77 -10.36
C SER A 68 4.02 5.83 -8.85
N VAL A 69 4.91 5.01 -8.27
CA VAL A 69 5.21 5.01 -6.84
C VAL A 69 5.89 6.31 -6.41
N TYR A 70 6.84 6.81 -7.22
CA TYR A 70 7.46 8.12 -6.98
C TYR A 70 6.41 9.25 -7.01
N GLY A 71 5.56 9.25 -8.04
CA GLY A 71 4.46 10.19 -8.19
C GLY A 71 3.47 10.15 -7.03
N PHE A 72 3.17 8.95 -6.52
CA PHE A 72 2.33 8.73 -5.34
C PHE A 72 2.91 9.41 -4.10
N PHE A 73 4.15 9.10 -3.73
CA PHE A 73 4.78 9.69 -2.55
C PHE A 73 4.95 11.21 -2.69
N ASN A 74 5.37 11.69 -3.87
CA ASN A 74 5.54 13.13 -4.11
C ASN A 74 4.21 13.91 -4.05
N ASN A 75 3.09 13.25 -4.36
CA ASN A 75 1.77 13.86 -4.30
C ASN A 75 1.11 13.80 -2.92
N GLY A 76 1.70 13.10 -1.94
CA GLY A 76 1.23 13.02 -0.55
C GLY A 76 0.77 11.64 -0.10
N GLY A 77 1.10 10.60 -0.86
CA GLY A 77 0.99 9.21 -0.42
C GLY A 77 1.88 8.91 0.78
N SER A 78 1.42 8.03 1.67
CA SER A 78 2.09 7.67 2.94
C SER A 78 2.62 6.24 2.95
N ALA A 79 1.87 5.31 2.38
CA ALA A 79 2.19 3.89 2.34
C ALA A 79 1.67 3.27 1.04
N ALA A 80 2.46 2.39 0.45
CA ALA A 80 2.07 1.65 -0.73
C ALA A 80 2.47 0.17 -0.62
N TYR A 81 1.59 -0.73 -1.04
CA TYR A 81 1.95 -2.10 -1.34
C TYR A 81 2.38 -2.20 -2.80
N VAL A 82 3.53 -2.81 -3.05
CA VAL A 82 4.01 -3.05 -4.41
C VAL A 82 3.99 -4.54 -4.68
N VAL A 83 3.35 -4.92 -5.78
CA VAL A 83 3.35 -6.30 -6.29
C VAL A 83 4.08 -6.30 -7.63
N ARG A 84 5.24 -6.92 -7.64
CA ARG A 84 6.01 -7.13 -8.86
C ARG A 84 5.50 -8.36 -9.59
N VAL A 85 5.07 -8.21 -10.84
CA VAL A 85 4.61 -9.33 -11.70
C VAL A 85 5.63 -9.74 -12.76
N GLY A 86 6.75 -9.04 -12.84
CA GLY A 86 7.84 -9.35 -13.75
C GLY A 86 8.87 -8.23 -13.85
N GLY A 87 9.75 -8.33 -14.85
CA GLY A 87 10.77 -7.32 -15.17
C GLY A 87 12.18 -7.92 -15.21
N THR A 88 13.05 -7.36 -16.05
CA THR A 88 14.46 -7.72 -16.17
C THR A 88 15.32 -6.47 -16.01
N PRO A 89 16.56 -6.58 -15.48
CA PRO A 89 17.51 -5.48 -15.49
C PRO A 89 17.74 -4.99 -16.93
N GLY A 90 17.57 -3.69 -17.17
CA GLY A 90 17.88 -3.06 -18.46
C GLY A 90 16.70 -2.78 -19.41
N GLY A 91 15.45 -3.12 -19.07
CA GLY A 91 14.23 -2.60 -19.72
C GLY A 91 14.01 -2.90 -21.22
N ALA A 92 14.98 -3.50 -21.93
CA ALA A 92 14.96 -3.63 -23.38
C ALA A 92 14.39 -4.97 -23.88
N ASN A 93 13.68 -4.88 -25.00
CA ASN A 93 13.06 -5.96 -25.79
C ASN A 93 13.93 -7.22 -25.84
N GLY A 94 13.37 -8.34 -25.36
CA GLY A 94 13.79 -9.63 -25.90
C GLY A 94 13.43 -9.61 -27.38
N ASP A 95 14.44 -9.49 -28.25
CA ASP A 95 14.27 -9.64 -29.68
C ASP A 95 13.45 -10.89 -29.97
N ALA A 96 12.33 -10.71 -30.67
CA ALA A 96 11.61 -11.79 -31.32
C ALA A 96 12.47 -12.30 -32.49
N GLY A 97 13.55 -13.03 -32.17
CA GLY A 97 14.48 -13.55 -33.16
C GLY A 97 15.89 -13.77 -32.65
N SER A 98 16.09 -14.79 -31.81
CA SER A 98 17.29 -15.66 -31.81
C SER A 98 17.11 -16.77 -30.78
N ALA A 99 17.07 -18.01 -31.27
CA ALA A 99 17.32 -19.19 -30.46
C ALA A 99 18.75 -19.13 -29.90
N ASP A 100 18.94 -19.73 -28.73
CA ASP A 100 20.22 -19.92 -28.01
C ASP A 100 20.78 -18.72 -27.24
N GLY A 101 20.18 -18.50 -26.06
CA GLY A 101 20.81 -17.78 -24.94
C GLY A 101 20.16 -18.24 -23.64
N ALA A 102 20.74 -19.25 -22.99
CA ALA A 102 20.17 -19.88 -21.80
C ALA A 102 19.97 -18.87 -20.65
N PRO A 103 18.74 -18.72 -20.09
CA PRO A 103 18.48 -17.85 -18.97
C PRO A 103 18.89 -18.49 -17.63
N ALA A 104 19.35 -17.66 -16.70
CA ALA A 104 19.59 -18.05 -15.31
C ALA A 104 18.24 -18.34 -14.60
N GLN A 105 18.22 -19.42 -13.81
CA GLN A 105 17.02 -19.94 -13.15
C GLN A 105 16.55 -19.05 -11.99
N VAL A 106 15.23 -18.84 -11.90
CA VAL A 106 14.55 -18.39 -10.67
C VAL A 106 13.82 -19.60 -10.08
N SER A 107 14.17 -19.97 -8.85
CA SER A 107 13.38 -20.91 -8.05
C SER A 107 12.42 -20.11 -7.17
N GLY A 108 11.15 -20.52 -7.14
CA GLY A 108 10.13 -19.91 -6.29
C GLY A 108 10.53 -20.01 -4.82
N ALA A 109 10.57 -18.88 -4.13
CA ALA A 109 10.79 -18.84 -2.69
C ALA A 109 9.43 -18.81 -1.97
N ALA A 110 9.14 -19.90 -1.24
CA ALA A 110 8.28 -19.83 -0.07
C ALA A 110 8.81 -18.76 0.91
N GLY A 111 7.90 -18.17 1.68
CA GLY A 111 8.06 -16.93 2.45
C GLY A 111 9.44 -16.69 3.07
N ARG A 112 9.93 -15.45 2.96
CA ARG A 112 11.16 -14.99 3.60
C ARG A 112 11.04 -15.11 5.13
N SER A 113 11.55 -16.22 5.65
CA SER A 113 12.18 -16.29 6.96
C SER A 113 13.34 -15.28 7.00
N ALA A 114 13.66 -14.76 8.20
CA ALA A 114 14.77 -13.85 8.43
C ALA A 114 16.06 -14.32 7.73
N LEU A 115 16.84 -13.38 7.18
CA LEU A 115 18.14 -13.68 6.54
C LEU A 115 18.94 -14.59 7.48
N PRO A 116 19.32 -15.82 7.05
CA PRO A 116 20.17 -16.65 7.89
C PRO A 116 21.50 -15.92 8.11
N ALA A 117 22.01 -15.96 9.33
CA ALA A 117 23.33 -15.43 9.63
C ALA A 117 24.36 -16.08 8.69
N GLY A 118 25.35 -15.32 8.21
CA GLY A 118 26.44 -15.80 7.37
C GLY A 118 27.15 -17.00 8.01
N GLU A 119 27.79 -17.81 7.17
CA GLU A 119 28.37 -19.11 7.58
C GLU A 119 29.22 -18.95 8.87
N PRO A 120 28.88 -19.66 9.97
CA PRO A 120 29.56 -19.48 11.24
C PRO A 120 31.05 -19.81 11.15
N ARG A 121 31.89 -18.85 11.52
CA ARG A 121 33.35 -19.02 11.58
C ARG A 121 33.78 -19.28 13.01
N GLN A 122 34.73 -20.19 13.18
CA GLN A 122 35.24 -20.55 14.50
C GLN A 122 36.09 -19.41 15.07
N LEU A 123 35.80 -19.02 16.31
CA LEU A 123 36.55 -18.05 17.09
C LEU A 123 36.89 -18.67 18.45
N GLY A 124 37.94 -19.51 18.49
CA GLY A 124 38.31 -20.26 19.69
C GLY A 124 37.24 -21.30 20.09
N LYS A 125 36.57 -21.09 21.23
CA LYS A 125 35.43 -21.92 21.70
C LYS A 125 34.06 -21.28 21.42
N PHE A 126 34.03 -20.28 20.56
CA PHE A 126 32.83 -19.59 20.09
C PHE A 126 32.70 -19.71 18.56
N LYS A 127 31.50 -19.46 18.05
CA LYS A 127 31.22 -19.27 16.62
C LYS A 127 30.75 -17.84 16.41
N VAL A 128 31.16 -17.21 15.32
CA VAL A 128 30.76 -15.86 14.95
C VAL A 128 30.23 -15.85 13.52
N SER A 129 29.10 -15.18 13.32
CA SER A 129 28.42 -15.06 12.03
C SER A 129 28.03 -13.61 11.77
N ALA A 130 28.11 -13.18 10.50
CA ALA A 130 27.56 -11.90 10.09
C ALA A 130 26.03 -11.98 10.03
N ILE A 131 25.31 -11.00 10.56
CA ILE A 131 23.83 -10.93 10.43
C ILE A 131 23.37 -9.85 9.45
N ALA A 132 24.30 -9.01 9.00
CA ALA A 132 24.10 -7.99 7.97
C ALA A 132 25.35 -7.91 7.07
N PRO A 133 25.21 -7.50 5.79
CA PRO A 133 26.36 -7.13 4.98
C PRO A 133 27.04 -5.87 5.54
N GLY A 134 28.37 -5.78 5.41
CA GLY A 134 29.12 -4.54 5.69
C GLY A 134 28.81 -3.46 4.66
N GLU A 135 28.81 -2.19 5.07
CA GLU A 135 28.51 -1.03 4.22
C GLU A 135 29.60 -0.81 3.16
N SER A 136 30.84 -1.23 3.42
CA SER A 136 31.98 -1.02 2.52
C SER A 136 32.04 -1.97 1.32
N GLY A 137 31.18 -3.00 1.27
CA GLY A 137 31.21 -4.05 0.25
C GLY A 137 32.45 -4.97 0.30
N SER A 138 33.38 -4.73 1.25
CA SER A 138 34.67 -5.44 1.37
C SER A 138 34.63 -6.66 2.32
N GLY A 139 33.45 -6.93 2.90
CA GLY A 139 33.23 -8.02 3.86
C GLY A 139 33.55 -7.62 5.31
N LEU A 140 32.84 -8.23 6.25
CA LEU A 140 33.06 -8.02 7.69
C LEU A 140 34.19 -8.92 8.19
N SER A 141 35.01 -8.41 9.11
CA SER A 141 35.98 -9.21 9.85
C SER A 141 35.89 -8.94 11.34
N VAL A 142 36.24 -9.95 12.15
CA VAL A 142 36.23 -9.87 13.60
C VAL A 142 37.62 -10.17 14.12
N GLU A 143 38.16 -9.22 14.87
CA GLU A 143 39.51 -9.28 15.43
C GLU A 143 39.45 -9.37 16.96
N VAL A 144 40.16 -10.35 17.52
CA VAL A 144 40.34 -10.50 18.97
C VAL A 144 41.68 -9.90 19.37
N THR A 145 41.65 -8.94 20.29
CA THR A 145 42.83 -8.24 20.81
C THR A 145 42.88 -8.31 22.34
N ASP A 146 44.06 -8.02 22.89
CA ASP A 146 44.23 -7.89 24.34
C ASP A 146 43.40 -6.73 24.90
N PRO A 147 42.78 -6.92 26.09
CA PRO A 147 42.05 -5.86 26.74
C PRO A 147 43.02 -4.76 27.19
N GLU A 148 42.58 -3.50 27.18
CA GLU A 148 43.34 -2.41 27.79
C GLU A 148 43.21 -2.45 29.33
N GLY A 149 44.34 -2.54 30.02
CA GLY A 149 44.45 -2.53 31.49
C GLY A 149 44.60 -3.90 32.15
N GLU A 150 45.01 -3.91 33.42
CA GLU A 150 45.10 -5.14 34.22
C GLU A 150 43.70 -5.69 34.52
N GLY A 151 43.48 -6.98 34.26
CA GLY A 151 42.20 -7.63 34.48
C GLY A 151 42.26 -9.15 34.44
N PRO A 152 41.15 -9.84 34.75
CA PRO A 152 41.06 -11.29 34.70
C PRO A 152 41.47 -11.87 33.33
N ALA A 153 42.18 -13.00 33.33
CA ALA A 153 42.76 -13.62 32.13
C ALA A 153 41.72 -14.04 31.06
N ASP A 154 40.44 -14.08 31.41
CA ASP A 154 39.31 -14.41 30.54
C ASP A 154 38.71 -13.19 29.80
N ARG A 155 39.24 -11.98 30.01
CA ARG A 155 38.85 -10.75 29.31
C ARG A 155 39.60 -10.57 28.00
N PHE A 156 38.88 -10.07 26.98
CA PHE A 156 39.43 -9.74 25.67
C PHE A 156 38.59 -8.66 24.99
N ARG A 157 39.16 -8.02 23.97
CA ARG A 157 38.46 -7.04 23.15
C ARG A 157 38.13 -7.64 21.78
N LEU A 158 36.86 -7.53 21.40
CA LEU A 158 36.33 -7.97 20.11
C LEU A 158 36.09 -6.74 19.23
N VAL A 159 36.82 -6.61 18.13
CA VAL A 159 36.73 -5.49 17.19
C VAL A 159 36.12 -6.00 15.89
N VAL A 160 34.96 -5.47 15.51
CA VAL A 160 34.30 -5.75 14.23
C VAL A 160 34.73 -4.68 13.24
N LYS A 161 35.34 -5.09 12.13
CA LYS A 161 35.79 -4.21 11.05
C LYS A 161 34.99 -4.44 9.79
N ASP A 162 34.66 -3.36 9.10
CA ASP A 162 34.07 -3.34 7.77
C ASP A 162 35.12 -2.79 6.79
N GLY A 163 35.76 -3.69 6.04
CA GLY A 163 37.04 -3.40 5.37
C GLY A 163 38.12 -2.99 6.38
N ASP A 164 38.75 -1.85 6.17
CA ASP A 164 39.80 -1.32 7.06
C ASP A 164 39.26 -0.45 8.21
N LYS A 165 37.94 -0.19 8.25
CA LYS A 165 37.33 0.67 9.27
C LYS A 165 36.79 -0.17 10.43
N VAL A 166 37.05 0.28 11.66
CA VAL A 166 36.42 -0.29 12.86
C VAL A 166 34.95 0.15 12.89
N ALA A 167 34.04 -0.82 12.83
CA ALA A 167 32.59 -0.60 12.84
C ALA A 167 32.01 -0.74 14.25
N GLU A 168 32.39 -1.79 14.99
CA GLU A 168 31.94 -2.02 16.37
C GLU A 168 33.09 -2.53 17.24
N THR A 169 33.05 -2.24 18.55
CA THR A 169 34.07 -2.73 19.50
C THR A 169 33.42 -3.11 20.83
N PHE A 170 33.81 -4.27 21.36
CA PHE A 170 33.26 -4.83 22.58
C PHE A 170 34.37 -5.30 23.53
N ASP A 171 34.39 -4.78 24.76
CA ASP A 171 35.23 -5.33 25.83
C ASP A 171 34.46 -6.41 26.58
N VAL A 172 34.81 -7.67 26.35
CA VAL A 172 34.01 -8.85 26.73
C VAL A 172 34.82 -9.88 27.53
N SER A 173 34.12 -10.86 28.12
CA SER A 173 34.70 -12.00 28.82
C SER A 173 34.10 -13.31 28.31
N ALA A 174 34.91 -14.37 28.34
CA ALA A 174 34.47 -15.73 28.03
C ALA A 174 33.63 -16.38 29.15
N LYS A 175 33.54 -15.75 30.33
CA LYS A 175 32.85 -16.29 31.50
C LYS A 175 31.36 -15.98 31.49
N LYS A 176 30.54 -17.02 31.35
CA LYS A 176 29.07 -16.95 31.27
C LYS A 176 28.39 -16.32 32.49
N THR A 177 29.01 -16.33 33.66
CA THR A 177 28.46 -15.71 34.89
C THR A 177 28.73 -14.21 34.98
N GLY A 178 29.55 -13.64 34.09
CA GLY A 178 29.91 -12.23 34.09
C GLY A 178 28.92 -11.38 33.28
N ARG A 179 28.65 -10.14 33.72
CA ARG A 179 27.80 -9.18 32.99
C ARG A 179 28.35 -8.83 31.60
N ASN A 180 29.65 -9.02 31.39
CA ASN A 180 30.34 -8.72 30.13
C ASN A 180 30.50 -9.98 29.26
N TYR A 181 29.65 -10.99 29.44
CA TYR A 181 29.72 -12.22 28.68
C TYR A 181 29.53 -11.98 27.18
N VAL A 182 30.48 -12.47 26.37
CA VAL A 182 30.59 -12.15 24.94
C VAL A 182 29.32 -12.42 24.13
N VAL A 183 28.64 -13.56 24.33
CA VAL A 183 27.43 -13.92 23.59
C VAL A 183 26.29 -12.95 23.88
N THR A 184 26.07 -12.61 25.15
CA THR A 184 25.01 -11.68 25.57
C THR A 184 25.31 -10.26 25.09
N GLN A 185 26.54 -9.78 25.30
CA GLN A 185 26.94 -8.43 24.92
C GLN A 185 26.84 -8.21 23.40
N VAL A 186 27.28 -9.18 22.59
CA VAL A 186 27.18 -9.07 21.13
C VAL A 186 25.72 -9.16 20.68
N LYS A 187 24.94 -10.09 21.24
CA LYS A 187 23.50 -10.23 20.89
C LYS A 187 22.67 -8.97 21.18
N GLU A 188 22.97 -8.26 22.26
CA GLU A 188 22.21 -7.07 22.67
C GLU A 188 22.65 -5.80 21.95
N ARG A 189 23.92 -5.70 21.53
CA ARG A 189 24.53 -4.44 21.10
C ARG A 189 25.08 -4.43 19.67
N SER A 190 25.32 -5.60 19.06
CA SER A 190 25.82 -5.67 17.70
C SER A 190 24.68 -5.61 16.68
N LYS A 191 24.89 -4.81 15.64
CA LYS A 191 24.00 -4.75 14.47
C LYS A 191 24.53 -5.58 13.30
N LEU A 192 25.77 -6.05 13.39
CA LEU A 192 26.52 -6.62 12.28
C LEU A 192 26.85 -8.11 12.46
N ILE A 193 27.01 -8.57 13.70
CA ILE A 193 27.41 -9.95 14.00
C ILE A 193 26.58 -10.59 15.11
N VAL A 194 26.57 -11.91 15.14
CA VAL A 194 26.10 -12.73 16.27
C VAL A 194 27.21 -13.68 16.70
N VAL A 195 27.32 -13.94 18.01
CA VAL A 195 28.28 -14.89 18.58
C VAL A 195 27.54 -15.97 19.35
N GLU A 196 27.91 -17.23 19.15
CA GLU A 196 27.32 -18.42 19.78
C GLU A 196 28.37 -19.28 20.49
N GLU A 197 27.93 -20.06 21.48
CA GLU A 197 28.77 -21.04 22.19
C GLU A 197 29.10 -22.23 21.27
N ALA A 198 30.38 -22.56 21.09
CA ALA A 198 30.82 -23.73 20.34
C ALA A 198 31.25 -24.90 21.26
N ALA A 199 31.17 -24.72 22.59
CA ALA A 199 31.52 -25.71 23.60
C ALA A 199 30.64 -25.57 24.86
N PRO A 200 30.48 -26.62 25.69
CA PRO A 200 29.72 -26.55 26.94
C PRO A 200 30.25 -25.50 27.91
N ALA A 201 29.37 -24.94 28.74
CA ALA A 201 29.65 -23.80 29.63
C ALA A 201 30.88 -23.94 30.56
N GLY A 202 31.32 -25.17 30.88
CA GLY A 202 32.50 -25.44 31.70
C GLY A 202 33.84 -25.50 30.94
N GLN A 203 33.82 -25.36 29.61
CA GLN A 203 35.00 -25.45 28.73
C GLN A 203 35.20 -24.17 27.88
N LEU A 204 34.41 -23.12 28.13
CA LEU A 204 34.57 -21.84 27.48
C LEU A 204 35.82 -21.14 28.02
N ALA A 205 36.68 -20.70 27.11
CA ALA A 205 37.90 -19.96 27.40
C ALA A 205 38.03 -18.79 26.44
N ARG A 206 38.83 -17.79 26.83
CA ARG A 206 39.19 -16.66 25.97
C ARG A 206 39.80 -17.20 24.66
N PRO A 207 39.33 -16.73 23.48
CA PRO A 207 40.00 -17.02 22.21
C PRO A 207 41.39 -16.37 22.14
N ASP A 208 42.33 -17.03 21.48
CA ASP A 208 43.62 -16.43 21.13
C ASP A 208 43.42 -15.23 20.18
N ASN A 209 44.34 -14.26 20.23
CA ASN A 209 44.30 -13.08 19.37
C ASN A 209 44.40 -13.51 17.90
N GLN A 210 43.36 -13.21 17.13
CA GLN A 210 43.21 -13.63 15.74
C GLN A 210 42.23 -12.72 15.02
N THR A 211 42.36 -12.64 13.69
CA THR A 211 41.39 -11.97 12.82
C THR A 211 40.66 -13.01 11.98
N VAL A 212 39.33 -13.03 12.06
CA VAL A 212 38.46 -13.95 11.34
C VAL A 212 37.63 -13.17 10.34
N ALA A 213 37.85 -13.41 9.04
CA ALA A 213 36.98 -12.90 8.00
C ALA A 213 35.64 -13.66 8.01
N LEU A 214 34.54 -12.90 8.07
CA LEU A 214 33.18 -13.42 8.04
C LEU A 214 32.68 -13.46 6.60
N ALA A 215 32.05 -14.56 6.22
CA ALA A 215 31.27 -14.59 5.00
C ALA A 215 30.06 -13.67 5.19
N ALA A 216 29.83 -12.75 4.24
CA ALA A 216 28.56 -12.03 4.19
C ALA A 216 27.40 -13.04 4.15
N PRO A 217 26.22 -12.74 4.72
CA PRO A 217 25.05 -13.58 4.59
C PRO A 217 24.79 -13.88 3.10
N SER A 218 25.16 -15.08 2.66
CA SER A 218 24.94 -15.55 1.30
C SER A 218 23.56 -16.18 1.25
N ALA A 219 22.76 -15.83 0.25
CA ALA A 219 21.54 -16.58 -0.06
C ALA A 219 21.93 -18.03 -0.34
N ALA A 220 21.70 -18.92 0.62
CA ALA A 220 22.14 -20.30 0.53
C ALA A 220 21.49 -20.98 -0.67
N SER A 221 22.32 -21.44 -1.61
CA SER A 221 21.95 -22.32 -2.70
C SER A 221 21.65 -23.73 -2.16
N VAL A 222 20.42 -24.21 -2.28
CA VAL A 222 20.05 -25.58 -1.90
C VAL A 222 20.15 -26.50 -3.12
N ALA A 223 20.88 -27.61 -2.98
CA ALA A 223 21.00 -28.66 -3.98
C ALA A 223 19.67 -29.43 -4.15
N ARG A 224 19.33 -29.73 -5.42
CA ARG A 224 18.09 -30.42 -5.82
C ARG A 224 18.10 -31.92 -5.48
N ALA A 225 16.99 -32.40 -4.93
CA ALA A 225 16.48 -33.74 -5.23
C ALA A 225 15.54 -33.61 -6.44
N ALA A 226 15.74 -34.47 -7.43
CA ALA A 226 14.96 -34.51 -8.67
C ALA A 226 13.65 -35.27 -8.46
N ASP A 227 12.57 -34.75 -9.06
CA ASP A 227 11.35 -35.41 -9.59
C ASP A 227 10.34 -34.26 -9.83
N GLY A 228 9.62 -34.05 -10.93
CA GLY A 228 9.40 -34.69 -12.22
C GLY A 228 8.10 -34.05 -12.76
N SER A 229 8.17 -33.34 -13.91
CA SER A 229 7.07 -32.63 -14.63
C SER A 229 6.45 -31.39 -13.94
N GLY A 230 6.36 -30.18 -14.53
CA GLY A 230 6.78 -29.70 -15.84
C GLY A 230 6.01 -28.42 -16.22
N ALA A 231 6.50 -27.24 -15.79
CA ALA A 231 6.46 -25.93 -16.49
C ALA A 231 6.88 -24.82 -15.50
N SER A 232 8.13 -24.33 -15.60
CA SER A 232 8.53 -23.05 -15.00
C SER A 232 8.28 -21.93 -16.02
N PRO A 233 7.69 -20.78 -15.66
CA PRO A 233 7.62 -19.67 -16.57
C PRO A 233 9.03 -19.07 -16.76
N ALA A 234 9.42 -18.92 -18.01
CA ALA A 234 10.57 -18.11 -18.39
C ALA A 234 10.31 -16.65 -17.95
N VAL A 235 11.35 -15.93 -17.53
CA VAL A 235 11.28 -14.49 -17.24
C VAL A 235 11.15 -13.73 -18.57
N GLY A 236 9.96 -13.80 -19.17
CA GLY A 236 9.52 -13.02 -20.32
C GLY A 236 8.63 -11.85 -19.88
N ASN A 237 8.21 -11.02 -20.83
CA ASN A 237 7.20 -9.99 -20.57
C ASN A 237 5.92 -10.66 -20.02
N PRO A 238 5.36 -10.20 -18.89
CA PRO A 238 4.16 -10.81 -18.34
C PRO A 238 2.96 -10.61 -19.26
N GLY A 239 2.17 -11.67 -19.40
CA GLY A 239 0.89 -11.66 -20.09
C GLY A 239 -0.25 -11.23 -19.16
N ALA A 240 -1.48 -11.23 -19.68
CA ALA A 240 -2.66 -10.83 -18.91
C ALA A 240 -2.84 -11.61 -17.61
N GLY A 241 -2.59 -12.93 -17.65
CA GLY A 241 -2.73 -13.82 -16.49
C GLY A 241 -1.78 -13.50 -15.34
N ASP A 242 -0.59 -12.96 -15.62
CA ASP A 242 0.38 -12.60 -14.59
C ASP A 242 -0.06 -11.34 -13.81
N TYR A 243 -0.77 -10.42 -14.47
CA TYR A 243 -1.35 -9.24 -13.81
C TYR A 243 -2.56 -9.61 -12.96
N LEU A 244 -3.48 -10.40 -13.52
CA LEU A 244 -4.67 -10.90 -12.82
C LEU A 244 -4.25 -11.70 -11.58
N GLY A 245 -3.44 -12.74 -11.82
CA GLY A 245 -3.03 -13.70 -10.83
C GLY A 245 -4.18 -14.50 -10.22
N ASP A 246 -3.86 -15.18 -9.13
CA ASP A 246 -4.76 -16.04 -8.37
C ASP A 246 -4.63 -15.74 -6.88
N SER A 247 -5.76 -15.73 -6.16
CA SER A 247 -5.83 -15.42 -4.73
C SER A 247 -5.21 -16.51 -3.86
N ALA A 248 -5.45 -17.79 -4.18
CA ALA A 248 -4.92 -18.92 -3.43
C ALA A 248 -3.40 -19.02 -3.57
N ASP A 249 -2.89 -18.82 -4.79
CA ASP A 249 -1.47 -18.81 -5.08
C ASP A 249 -0.80 -17.45 -4.78
N ARG A 250 -1.61 -16.44 -4.41
CA ARG A 250 -1.19 -15.06 -4.11
C ARG A 250 -0.33 -14.44 -5.20
N THR A 251 -0.79 -14.53 -6.45
CA THR A 251 -0.10 -13.96 -7.61
C THR A 251 -0.84 -12.74 -8.15
N GLY A 252 -0.16 -11.90 -8.95
CA GLY A 252 -0.77 -10.71 -9.55
C GLY A 252 -1.43 -9.79 -8.53
N PHE A 253 -2.46 -9.05 -8.94
CA PHE A 253 -3.28 -8.32 -7.97
C PHE A 253 -4.21 -9.22 -7.16
N GLY A 254 -4.46 -10.48 -7.56
CA GLY A 254 -5.18 -11.45 -6.74
C GLY A 254 -4.55 -11.66 -5.35
N GLY A 255 -3.22 -11.56 -5.25
CA GLY A 255 -2.51 -11.60 -3.96
C GLY A 255 -2.82 -10.45 -3.00
N LEU A 256 -3.46 -9.36 -3.46
CA LEU A 256 -3.87 -8.23 -2.61
C LEU A 256 -5.12 -8.52 -1.78
N GLU A 257 -5.84 -9.63 -2.04
CA GLU A 257 -6.95 -10.07 -1.19
C GLU A 257 -6.51 -10.37 0.25
N ALA A 258 -5.25 -10.75 0.44
CA ALA A 258 -4.68 -10.99 1.76
C ALA A 258 -4.24 -9.71 2.50
N VAL A 259 -4.46 -8.53 1.91
CA VAL A 259 -4.03 -7.23 2.44
C VAL A 259 -5.25 -6.32 2.59
N ASP A 260 -5.76 -6.23 3.82
CA ASP A 260 -7.00 -5.49 4.13
C ASP A 260 -6.80 -3.97 4.11
N GLU A 261 -5.58 -3.49 4.33
CA GLU A 261 -5.31 -2.05 4.49
C GLU A 261 -5.39 -1.24 3.19
N VAL A 262 -5.45 -1.90 2.02
CA VAL A 262 -5.42 -1.25 0.71
C VAL A 262 -6.73 -0.53 0.42
N SER A 263 -6.67 0.76 0.11
CA SER A 263 -7.86 1.58 -0.23
C SER A 263 -7.95 1.94 -1.72
N MET A 264 -6.87 1.76 -2.48
CA MET A 264 -6.84 2.04 -3.92
C MET A 264 -5.84 1.16 -4.64
N VAL A 265 -6.14 0.76 -5.87
CA VAL A 265 -5.29 -0.16 -6.65
C VAL A 265 -5.06 0.40 -8.06
N ALA A 266 -3.80 0.35 -8.52
CA ALA A 266 -3.40 0.78 -9.85
C ALA A 266 -2.43 -0.22 -10.50
N VAL A 267 -2.51 -0.37 -11.83
CA VAL A 267 -1.69 -1.29 -12.61
C VAL A 267 -0.98 -0.52 -13.74
N PRO A 268 -0.03 0.37 -13.42
CA PRO A 268 0.53 1.31 -14.40
C PRO A 268 1.28 0.61 -15.54
N ASP A 269 1.95 -0.51 -15.28
CA ASP A 269 2.71 -1.24 -16.29
C ASP A 269 1.87 -2.12 -17.22
N LEU A 270 0.56 -2.20 -16.97
CA LEU A 270 -0.35 -2.75 -17.98
C LEU A 270 -0.23 -1.97 -19.28
N MET A 271 -0.07 -0.63 -19.18
CA MET A 271 0.11 0.23 -20.34
C MET A 271 1.48 0.03 -20.99
N ALA A 272 2.51 -0.25 -20.20
CA ALA A 272 3.84 -0.57 -20.71
C ALA A 272 3.84 -1.89 -21.49
N ALA A 273 3.18 -2.92 -20.96
CA ALA A 273 2.99 -4.20 -21.64
C ALA A 273 2.23 -4.03 -22.96
N TYR A 274 1.19 -3.19 -22.97
CA TYR A 274 0.43 -2.87 -24.19
C TYR A 274 1.27 -2.13 -25.24
N GLN A 275 2.04 -1.10 -24.83
CA GLN A 275 2.92 -0.36 -25.73
C GLN A 275 4.00 -1.24 -26.37
N ARG A 276 4.46 -2.29 -25.66
CA ARG A 276 5.43 -3.26 -26.19
C ARG A 276 4.80 -4.39 -27.01
N GLY A 277 3.46 -4.42 -27.15
CA GLY A 277 2.75 -5.50 -27.83
C GLY A 277 2.80 -6.84 -27.10
N ALA A 278 3.16 -6.85 -25.81
CA ALA A 278 3.14 -8.06 -24.98
C ALA A 278 1.71 -8.50 -24.64
N ILE A 279 0.78 -7.55 -24.62
CA ILE A 279 -0.65 -7.80 -24.50
C ILE A 279 -1.38 -7.02 -25.60
N ASP A 280 -2.47 -7.60 -26.09
CA ASP A 280 -3.36 -6.95 -27.05
C ASP A 280 -4.45 -6.14 -26.34
N HIS A 281 -5.34 -5.55 -27.13
CA HIS A 281 -6.40 -4.68 -26.64
C HIS A 281 -7.45 -5.44 -25.82
N GLU A 282 -7.73 -6.69 -26.19
CA GLU A 282 -8.66 -7.57 -25.47
C GLU A 282 -8.08 -7.95 -24.10
N SER A 283 -6.80 -8.32 -24.07
CA SER A 283 -6.07 -8.63 -22.84
C SER A 283 -5.97 -7.42 -21.91
N LEU A 284 -5.68 -6.22 -22.42
CA LEU A 284 -5.69 -4.99 -21.63
C LEU A 284 -7.05 -4.77 -20.97
N LYS A 285 -8.14 -4.92 -21.75
CA LYS A 285 -9.50 -4.80 -21.24
C LYS A 285 -9.80 -5.87 -20.18
N ALA A 286 -9.39 -7.12 -20.40
CA ALA A 286 -9.60 -8.21 -19.47
C ALA A 286 -8.92 -7.96 -18.12
N VAL A 287 -7.67 -7.47 -18.13
CA VAL A 287 -6.97 -7.14 -16.88
C VAL A 287 -7.63 -5.96 -16.16
N GLN A 288 -8.06 -4.92 -16.88
CA GLN A 288 -8.79 -3.80 -16.28
C GLN A 288 -10.13 -4.23 -15.69
N LEU A 289 -10.88 -5.11 -16.37
CA LEU A 289 -12.11 -5.69 -15.83
C LEU A 289 -11.85 -6.53 -14.59
N GLY A 290 -10.79 -7.34 -14.58
CA GLY A 290 -10.40 -8.11 -13.40
C GLY A 290 -10.03 -7.21 -12.22
N LEU A 291 -9.33 -6.10 -12.46
CA LEU A 291 -8.99 -5.12 -11.43
C LEU A 291 -10.26 -4.48 -10.83
N ILE A 292 -11.22 -4.12 -11.68
CA ILE A 292 -12.51 -3.58 -11.25
C ILE A 292 -13.27 -4.63 -10.42
N ALA A 293 -13.35 -5.86 -10.91
CA ALA A 293 -14.02 -6.96 -10.22
C ALA A 293 -13.37 -7.27 -8.86
N HIS A 294 -12.05 -7.21 -8.75
CA HIS A 294 -11.35 -7.32 -7.48
C HIS A 294 -11.78 -6.21 -6.50
N CYS A 295 -11.83 -4.95 -6.96
CA CYS A 295 -12.26 -3.85 -6.11
C CYS A 295 -13.75 -3.95 -5.71
N GLU A 296 -14.61 -4.47 -6.60
CA GLU A 296 -16.02 -4.74 -6.30
C GLU A 296 -16.20 -5.86 -5.27
N LEU A 297 -15.39 -6.92 -5.37
CA LEU A 297 -15.43 -8.06 -4.46
C LEU A 297 -14.99 -7.66 -3.05
N MET A 298 -13.90 -6.89 -2.94
CA MET A 298 -13.36 -6.46 -1.65
C MET A 298 -14.21 -5.36 -0.99
N GLY A 299 -14.81 -4.46 -1.79
CA GLY A 299 -15.74 -3.44 -1.30
C GLY A 299 -15.11 -2.26 -0.52
N ASP A 300 -13.85 -2.38 -0.11
CA ASP A 300 -13.06 -1.41 0.66
C ASP A 300 -12.15 -0.52 -0.20
N ARG A 301 -11.86 -0.93 -1.44
CA ARG A 301 -10.86 -0.30 -2.33
C ARG A 301 -11.42 0.13 -3.68
N VAL A 302 -10.75 1.08 -4.33
CA VAL A 302 -11.15 1.64 -5.64
C VAL A 302 -10.04 1.54 -6.68
N ALA A 303 -10.37 1.06 -7.87
CA ALA A 303 -9.45 0.96 -9.01
C ALA A 303 -9.20 2.34 -9.65
N VAL A 304 -7.93 2.69 -9.83
CA VAL A 304 -7.50 3.86 -10.62
C VAL A 304 -7.12 3.38 -12.01
N ILE A 305 -7.92 3.76 -13.00
CA ILE A 305 -7.84 3.26 -14.38
C ILE A 305 -7.15 4.28 -15.28
N ASP A 306 -6.16 3.82 -16.02
CA ASP A 306 -5.51 4.58 -17.10
C ASP A 306 -6.07 4.13 -18.46
N PRO A 307 -6.44 5.04 -19.37
CA PRO A 307 -6.75 4.67 -20.75
C PRO A 307 -5.47 4.32 -21.52
N PRO A 308 -5.58 3.57 -22.64
CA PRO A 308 -4.46 3.38 -23.55
C PRO A 308 -3.81 4.73 -23.95
N PRO A 309 -2.48 4.75 -24.16
CA PRO A 309 -1.75 5.97 -24.50
C PRO A 309 -2.08 6.44 -25.92
N GLY A 310 -1.86 7.73 -26.20
CA GLY A 310 -1.97 8.31 -27.54
C GLY A 310 -3.39 8.56 -28.04
N LEU A 311 -4.42 8.28 -27.23
CA LEU A 311 -5.81 8.51 -27.60
C LEU A 311 -6.17 10.00 -27.51
N ASN A 312 -6.88 10.52 -28.51
CA ASN A 312 -7.50 11.84 -28.44
C ASN A 312 -8.84 11.80 -27.68
N ALA A 313 -9.44 12.97 -27.43
CA ALA A 313 -10.69 13.07 -26.66
C ALA A 313 -11.86 12.26 -27.24
N ARG A 314 -11.98 12.17 -28.57
CA ARG A 314 -13.03 11.37 -29.21
C ARG A 314 -12.75 9.88 -29.06
N GLU A 315 -11.51 9.47 -29.22
CA GLU A 315 -11.08 8.08 -29.08
C GLU A 315 -11.22 7.59 -27.65
N VAL A 316 -10.87 8.41 -26.64
CA VAL A 316 -11.10 8.05 -25.23
C VAL A 316 -12.58 7.91 -24.92
N ARG A 317 -13.43 8.76 -25.52
CA ARG A 317 -14.88 8.58 -25.41
C ARG A 317 -15.33 7.23 -25.97
N VAL A 318 -14.86 6.85 -27.17
CA VAL A 318 -15.18 5.55 -27.79
C VAL A 318 -14.65 4.41 -26.95
N TRP A 319 -13.39 4.49 -26.51
CA TRP A 319 -12.79 3.52 -25.59
C TRP A 319 -13.66 3.34 -24.35
N ARG A 320 -14.00 4.43 -23.66
CA ARG A 320 -14.77 4.40 -22.42
C ARG A 320 -16.18 3.80 -22.58
N GLN A 321 -16.90 4.17 -23.64
CA GLN A 321 -18.31 3.85 -23.83
C GLN A 321 -18.54 2.56 -24.64
N GLU A 322 -17.78 2.34 -25.71
CA GLU A 322 -18.04 1.31 -26.70
C GLU A 322 -17.07 0.13 -26.54
N THR A 323 -15.78 0.40 -26.33
CA THR A 323 -14.75 -0.65 -26.33
C THR A 323 -14.57 -1.31 -24.96
N ALA A 324 -14.26 -0.52 -23.93
CA ALA A 324 -14.13 -0.96 -22.55
C ALA A 324 -15.50 -1.23 -21.92
N GLY A 325 -16.42 -0.27 -22.01
CA GLY A 325 -17.80 -0.44 -21.54
C GLY A 325 -17.94 -0.71 -20.03
N TYR A 326 -16.97 -0.26 -19.21
CA TYR A 326 -16.99 -0.49 -17.76
C TYR A 326 -18.21 0.17 -17.11
N ASP A 327 -18.78 -0.41 -16.08
CA ASP A 327 -19.80 0.26 -15.26
C ASP A 327 -19.58 -0.17 -13.81
N SER A 328 -18.93 0.69 -13.04
CA SER A 328 -18.61 0.38 -11.65
C SER A 328 -18.44 1.64 -10.82
N LYS A 329 -18.99 1.59 -9.61
CA LYS A 329 -18.74 2.59 -8.57
C LYS A 329 -17.34 2.46 -7.97
N TYR A 330 -16.68 1.31 -8.10
CA TYR A 330 -15.35 1.02 -7.55
C TYR A 330 -14.21 1.29 -8.54
N ALA A 331 -14.44 2.14 -9.55
CA ALA A 331 -13.43 2.53 -10.51
C ALA A 331 -13.50 4.01 -10.87
N ALA A 332 -12.36 4.62 -11.14
CA ALA A 332 -12.25 5.97 -11.67
C ALA A 332 -11.18 6.05 -12.76
N LEU A 333 -11.52 6.60 -13.93
CA LEU A 333 -10.59 6.75 -15.06
C LEU A 333 -10.05 8.18 -15.12
N TYR A 334 -8.74 8.32 -15.31
CA TYR A 334 -8.06 9.61 -15.42
C TYR A 334 -7.38 9.77 -16.78
N TYR A 335 -7.58 10.93 -17.40
CA TYR A 335 -7.10 11.26 -18.75
C TYR A 335 -6.81 12.76 -18.83
N PRO A 336 -5.83 13.23 -19.61
CA PRO A 336 -4.83 12.50 -20.39
C PRO A 336 -3.64 12.04 -19.56
N TRP A 337 -2.71 11.34 -20.22
CA TRP A 337 -1.42 11.03 -19.61
C TRP A 337 -0.66 12.32 -19.28
N ILE A 338 0.21 12.22 -18.28
CA ILE A 338 0.99 13.35 -17.79
C ILE A 338 2.44 13.18 -18.23
N LYS A 339 3.10 14.30 -18.50
CA LYS A 339 4.54 14.34 -18.75
C LYS A 339 5.25 14.67 -17.44
N VAL A 340 6.24 13.88 -17.09
CA VAL A 340 7.09 14.07 -15.90
C VAL A 340 8.55 14.13 -16.31
N PHE A 341 9.41 14.67 -15.45
CA PHE A 341 10.85 14.57 -15.62
C PHE A 341 11.34 13.21 -15.12
N ASP A 342 12.01 12.44 -15.99
CA ASP A 342 12.63 11.18 -15.64
C ASP A 342 14.11 11.42 -15.25
N PRO A 343 14.48 11.19 -13.96
CA PRO A 343 15.84 11.37 -13.50
C PRO A 343 16.86 10.43 -14.14
N SER A 344 16.44 9.24 -14.61
CA SER A 344 17.34 8.24 -15.18
C SER A 344 17.82 8.62 -16.58
N THR A 345 16.92 9.14 -17.41
CA THR A 345 17.24 9.57 -18.79
C THR A 345 17.54 11.07 -18.89
N GLY A 346 17.20 11.86 -17.86
CA GLY A 346 17.30 13.32 -17.86
C GLY A 346 16.34 14.01 -18.83
N LYS A 347 15.31 13.29 -19.30
CA LYS A 347 14.34 13.77 -20.29
C LYS A 347 12.92 13.76 -19.73
N GLY A 348 12.01 14.45 -20.41
CA GLY A 348 10.59 14.35 -20.10
C GLY A 348 9.98 13.08 -20.68
N GLN A 349 9.31 12.28 -19.85
CA GLN A 349 8.63 11.04 -20.23
C GLN A 349 7.12 11.15 -19.97
N LEU A 350 6.31 10.57 -20.86
CA LEU A 350 4.88 10.38 -20.62
C LEU A 350 4.65 9.18 -19.71
N VAL A 351 3.84 9.37 -18.67
CA VAL A 351 3.51 8.32 -17.70
C VAL A 351 1.99 8.28 -17.46
N PRO A 352 1.44 7.09 -17.14
CA PRO A 352 0.06 6.97 -16.73
C PRO A 352 -0.21 7.81 -15.46
N PRO A 353 -1.37 8.49 -15.36
CA PRO A 353 -1.66 9.37 -14.24
C PRO A 353 -1.99 8.63 -12.94
N SER A 354 -2.35 7.34 -12.97
CA SER A 354 -2.85 6.60 -11.81
C SER A 354 -2.00 6.74 -10.53
N GLY A 355 -0.67 6.62 -10.62
CA GLY A 355 0.22 6.79 -9.47
C GLY A 355 0.17 8.18 -8.83
N HIS A 356 0.18 9.23 -9.67
CA HIS A 356 0.13 10.61 -9.18
C HIS A 356 -1.23 10.94 -8.58
N VAL A 357 -2.30 10.44 -9.21
CA VAL A 357 -3.67 10.63 -8.75
C VAL A 357 -3.92 9.90 -7.44
N ALA A 358 -3.42 8.67 -7.26
CA ALA A 358 -3.47 7.96 -5.99
C ALA A 358 -2.82 8.78 -4.85
N GLY A 359 -1.69 9.43 -5.13
CA GLY A 359 -1.03 10.32 -4.16
C GLY A 359 -1.87 11.57 -3.85
N ILE A 360 -2.55 12.13 -4.86
CA ILE A 360 -3.48 13.25 -4.68
C ILE A 360 -4.66 12.84 -3.81
N TRP A 361 -5.20 11.63 -3.97
CA TRP A 361 -6.26 11.12 -3.09
C TRP A 361 -5.79 11.06 -1.63
N ALA A 362 -4.60 10.50 -1.38
CA ALA A 362 -4.02 10.44 -0.03
C ALA A 362 -3.82 11.84 0.59
N ARG A 363 -3.27 12.79 -0.18
CA ARG A 363 -3.11 14.18 0.26
C ARG A 363 -4.45 14.85 0.55
N ASN A 364 -5.41 14.69 -0.35
CA ASN A 364 -6.73 15.25 -0.21
C ASN A 364 -7.39 14.79 1.09
N ASP A 365 -7.32 13.50 1.37
CA ASP A 365 -7.96 12.91 2.53
C ASP A 365 -7.30 13.37 3.83
N SER A 366 -5.96 13.44 3.86
CA SER A 366 -5.23 13.92 5.04
C SER A 366 -5.43 15.41 5.31
N GLU A 367 -5.53 16.25 4.26
CA GLU A 367 -5.68 17.70 4.42
C GLU A 367 -7.14 18.14 4.64
N ARG A 368 -8.11 17.43 4.05
CA ARG A 368 -9.51 17.90 3.94
C ARG A 368 -10.56 16.84 4.27
N GLY A 369 -10.17 15.60 4.51
CA GLY A 369 -11.07 14.48 4.73
C GLY A 369 -11.57 13.83 3.44
N VAL A 370 -11.91 12.55 3.53
CA VAL A 370 -12.34 11.68 2.42
C VAL A 370 -13.61 12.18 1.74
N HIS A 371 -14.48 12.87 2.49
CA HIS A 371 -15.73 13.44 2.00
C HIS A 371 -15.52 14.56 0.97
N LYS A 372 -14.35 15.21 0.92
CA LYS A 372 -14.03 16.25 -0.07
C LYS A 372 -13.54 15.62 -1.36
N ALA A 373 -14.11 16.04 -2.49
CA ALA A 373 -13.71 15.57 -3.83
C ALA A 373 -12.21 15.84 -4.13
N PRO A 374 -11.43 14.83 -4.55
CA PRO A 374 -10.01 14.98 -4.91
C PRO A 374 -9.85 15.58 -6.33
N ALA A 375 -10.51 16.71 -6.57
CA ALA A 375 -10.44 17.50 -7.78
C ALA A 375 -10.03 18.95 -7.44
N ASN A 376 -9.67 19.72 -8.46
CA ASN A 376 -9.05 21.05 -8.34
C ASN A 376 -7.68 21.01 -7.61
N GLU A 377 -7.07 19.84 -7.56
CA GLU A 377 -5.77 19.56 -6.93
C GLU A 377 -4.63 19.66 -7.93
N VAL A 378 -3.51 20.25 -7.52
CA VAL A 378 -2.30 20.34 -8.36
C VAL A 378 -1.60 18.98 -8.43
N VAL A 379 -1.20 18.59 -9.64
CA VAL A 379 -0.39 17.39 -9.88
C VAL A 379 1.09 17.74 -9.70
N ARG A 380 1.67 17.37 -8.56
CA ARG A 380 3.08 17.63 -8.25
C ARG A 380 3.97 16.74 -9.12
N GLY A 381 5.02 17.31 -9.69
CA GLY A 381 5.96 16.61 -10.58
C GLY A 381 5.55 16.55 -12.06
N ALA A 382 4.30 16.87 -12.39
CA ALA A 382 3.86 16.99 -13.78
C ALA A 382 4.40 18.28 -14.40
N VAL A 383 5.08 18.15 -15.54
CA VAL A 383 5.65 19.27 -16.30
C VAL A 383 4.74 19.69 -17.46
N ASP A 384 4.02 18.74 -18.06
CA ASP A 384 3.07 18.98 -19.15
C ASP A 384 2.02 17.85 -19.21
N LEU A 385 1.08 17.97 -20.13
CA LEU A 385 0.10 16.93 -20.48
C LEU A 385 0.40 16.36 -21.86
N GLU A 386 0.03 15.10 -22.08
CA GLU A 386 0.05 14.50 -23.43
C GLU A 386 -0.82 15.29 -24.40
N LEU A 387 -2.01 15.72 -23.94
CA LEU A 387 -2.95 16.52 -24.71
C LEU A 387 -3.55 17.63 -23.85
N GLN A 388 -3.69 18.83 -24.41
CA GLN A 388 -4.41 19.91 -23.73
C GLN A 388 -5.91 19.81 -24.01
N ILE A 389 -6.68 19.46 -22.97
CA ILE A 389 -8.13 19.27 -23.10
C ILE A 389 -8.86 20.61 -23.10
N THR A 390 -9.61 20.86 -24.16
CA THR A 390 -10.49 22.03 -24.30
C THR A 390 -11.76 21.86 -23.47
N ARG A 391 -12.51 22.95 -23.31
CA ARG A 391 -13.82 22.89 -22.62
C ARG A 391 -14.81 21.98 -23.35
N GLY A 392 -14.92 22.12 -24.67
CA GLY A 392 -15.86 21.32 -25.45
C GLY A 392 -15.56 19.82 -25.43
N GLU A 393 -14.28 19.44 -25.43
CA GLU A 393 -13.88 18.04 -25.26
C GLU A 393 -14.22 17.52 -23.87
N GLN A 394 -13.97 18.32 -22.83
CA GLN A 394 -14.36 17.95 -21.47
C GLN A 394 -15.88 17.80 -21.32
N ASP A 395 -16.68 18.64 -21.99
CA ASP A 395 -18.13 18.55 -21.97
C ASP A 395 -18.64 17.21 -22.55
N LEU A 396 -17.86 16.55 -23.42
CA LEU A 396 -18.15 15.21 -23.96
C LEU A 396 -17.66 14.07 -23.05
N LEU A 397 -16.57 14.29 -22.31
CA LEU A 397 -15.88 13.28 -21.51
C LEU A 397 -16.42 13.17 -20.08
N ASN A 398 -16.76 14.31 -19.47
CA ASN A 398 -17.19 14.35 -18.08
C ASN A 398 -18.53 13.59 -17.83
N PRO A 399 -19.56 13.68 -18.70
CA PRO A 399 -20.80 12.89 -18.55
C PRO A 399 -20.59 11.37 -18.44
N ILE A 400 -19.53 10.84 -19.05
CA ILE A 400 -19.23 9.41 -19.12
C ILE A 400 -18.19 8.94 -18.08
N GLY A 401 -17.90 9.79 -17.08
CA GLY A 401 -17.04 9.45 -15.95
C GLY A 401 -15.54 9.54 -16.23
N VAL A 402 -15.12 10.22 -17.30
CA VAL A 402 -13.69 10.45 -17.59
C VAL A 402 -13.21 11.70 -16.85
N ASN A 403 -12.33 11.50 -15.86
CA ASN A 403 -11.79 12.58 -15.06
C ASN A 403 -10.63 13.27 -15.79
N CYS A 404 -10.88 14.48 -16.29
CA CYS A 404 -9.91 15.23 -17.07
C CYS A 404 -8.82 15.85 -16.18
N ILE A 405 -7.55 15.73 -16.57
CA ILE A 405 -6.43 16.51 -16.04
C ILE A 405 -6.17 17.67 -17.00
N ARG A 406 -6.05 18.90 -16.49
CA ARG A 406 -6.00 20.11 -17.31
C ARG A 406 -4.93 21.07 -16.85
N SER A 407 -4.29 21.75 -17.80
CA SER A 407 -3.40 22.87 -17.52
C SER A 407 -4.19 24.16 -17.46
N PHE A 408 -3.96 24.94 -16.40
CA PHE A 408 -4.54 26.26 -16.23
C PHE A 408 -3.43 27.30 -16.13
N PRO A 409 -3.39 28.31 -17.01
CA PRO A 409 -2.42 29.40 -16.94
C PRO A 409 -2.39 30.03 -15.54
N GLY A 410 -1.20 30.13 -14.94
CA GLY A 410 -1.00 30.66 -13.59
C GLY A 410 -1.48 29.78 -12.42
N ARG A 411 -2.13 28.64 -12.70
CA ARG A 411 -2.67 27.72 -11.66
C ARG A 411 -2.10 26.29 -11.74
N GLY A 412 -1.28 26.00 -12.75
CA GLY A 412 -0.60 24.72 -12.95
C GLY A 412 -1.50 23.64 -13.55
N ILE A 413 -0.97 22.42 -13.58
CA ILE A 413 -1.69 21.22 -14.01
C ILE A 413 -2.53 20.70 -12.85
N ARG A 414 -3.83 20.48 -13.08
CA ARG A 414 -4.78 20.08 -12.06
C ARG A 414 -5.65 18.92 -12.48
N VAL A 415 -5.97 18.06 -11.52
CA VAL A 415 -7.08 17.11 -11.66
C VAL A 415 -8.39 17.90 -11.68
N TRP A 416 -9.20 17.71 -12.71
CA TRP A 416 -10.41 18.50 -12.99
C TRP A 416 -11.65 17.63 -13.19
N GLY A 417 -11.75 16.56 -12.39
CA GLY A 417 -12.89 15.65 -12.30
C GLY A 417 -12.77 14.72 -11.09
N ALA A 418 -13.91 14.30 -10.53
CA ALA A 418 -13.98 13.37 -9.39
C ALA A 418 -15.20 12.44 -9.50
N ARG A 419 -15.46 11.91 -10.70
CA ARG A 419 -16.52 10.94 -10.98
C ARG A 419 -15.99 9.51 -10.97
N THR A 420 -16.86 8.57 -10.60
CA THR A 420 -16.62 7.14 -10.79
C THR A 420 -17.02 6.74 -12.22
N LEU A 421 -16.86 5.46 -12.54
CA LEU A 421 -17.34 4.87 -13.79
C LEU A 421 -18.81 4.43 -13.74
N SER A 422 -19.51 4.68 -12.63
CA SER A 422 -20.89 4.24 -12.38
C SER A 422 -21.92 4.99 -13.23
N SER A 423 -22.88 4.25 -13.80
CA SER A 423 -24.09 4.79 -14.42
C SER A 423 -25.13 5.25 -13.38
N ASP A 424 -25.11 4.67 -12.17
CA ASP A 424 -25.99 5.04 -11.06
C ASP A 424 -25.67 6.46 -10.53
N PRO A 425 -26.63 7.42 -10.58
CA PRO A 425 -26.47 8.76 -10.04
C PRO A 425 -26.11 8.81 -8.55
N ALA A 426 -26.50 7.81 -7.75
CA ALA A 426 -26.16 7.75 -6.33
C ALA A 426 -24.65 7.57 -6.10
N TRP A 427 -23.98 6.86 -7.01
CA TRP A 427 -22.55 6.54 -6.93
C TRP A 427 -21.70 7.32 -7.93
N ARG A 428 -22.26 8.38 -8.53
CA ARG A 428 -21.59 9.21 -9.54
C ARG A 428 -20.24 9.77 -9.07
N TYR A 429 -20.14 10.16 -7.80
CA TYR A 429 -18.99 10.89 -7.28
C TYR A 429 -18.04 9.98 -6.50
N LEU A 430 -16.75 10.14 -6.79
CA LEU A 430 -15.68 9.35 -6.20
C LEU A 430 -15.58 9.56 -4.69
N ASN A 431 -15.65 10.80 -4.20
CA ASN A 431 -15.61 11.08 -2.77
C ASN A 431 -16.78 10.44 -2.02
N ILE A 432 -17.95 10.30 -2.65
CA ILE A 432 -19.08 9.61 -2.02
C ILE A 432 -18.74 8.13 -1.86
N ARG A 433 -18.32 7.43 -2.93
CA ARG A 433 -17.96 6.01 -2.82
C ARG A 433 -16.83 5.77 -1.82
N ARG A 434 -15.74 6.57 -1.89
CA ARG A 434 -14.61 6.44 -0.95
C ARG A 434 -15.00 6.74 0.49
N TYR A 435 -15.91 7.70 0.72
CA TYR A 435 -16.41 8.00 2.05
C TYR A 435 -17.29 6.87 2.60
N PHE A 436 -18.11 6.22 1.77
CA PHE A 436 -18.82 5.00 2.18
C PHE A 436 -17.86 3.87 2.55
N ASN A 437 -16.82 3.61 1.74
CA ASN A 437 -15.80 2.60 2.09
C ASN A 437 -15.16 2.91 3.45
N TYR A 438 -14.78 4.18 3.70
CA TYR A 438 -14.23 4.63 4.98
C TYR A 438 -15.18 4.37 6.15
N LEU A 439 -16.48 4.68 6.00
CA LEU A 439 -17.45 4.47 7.08
C LEU A 439 -17.74 2.99 7.32
N GLU A 440 -17.91 2.22 6.25
CA GLU A 440 -18.15 0.77 6.29
C GLU A 440 -17.01 0.07 7.06
N GLU A 441 -15.76 0.38 6.70
CA GLU A 441 -14.57 -0.22 7.30
C GLU A 441 -14.33 0.25 8.74
N SER A 442 -14.54 1.54 9.02
CA SER A 442 -14.42 2.08 10.40
C SER A 442 -15.45 1.44 11.34
N ILE A 443 -16.69 1.29 10.89
CA ILE A 443 -17.74 0.63 11.67
C ILE A 443 -17.43 -0.86 11.83
N LEU A 444 -16.96 -1.54 10.78
CA LEU A 444 -16.59 -2.97 10.83
C LEU A 444 -15.51 -3.22 11.89
N ILE A 445 -14.40 -2.47 11.85
CA ILE A 445 -13.30 -2.62 12.81
C ILE A 445 -13.73 -2.20 14.22
N GLY A 446 -14.41 -1.06 14.36
CA GLY A 446 -14.80 -0.52 15.66
C GLY A 446 -15.95 -1.27 16.36
N THR A 447 -16.65 -2.16 15.63
CA THR A 447 -17.74 -2.98 16.18
C THR A 447 -17.41 -4.48 16.32
N GLN A 448 -16.16 -4.90 16.09
CA GLN A 448 -15.74 -6.30 16.26
C GLN A 448 -16.08 -6.90 17.63
N TRP A 449 -16.10 -6.08 18.69
CA TRP A 449 -16.45 -6.50 20.05
C TRP A 449 -17.91 -7.00 20.19
N VAL A 450 -18.79 -6.73 19.22
CA VAL A 450 -20.20 -7.17 19.22
C VAL A 450 -20.30 -8.67 19.02
N VAL A 451 -19.33 -9.29 18.35
CA VAL A 451 -19.34 -10.72 18.04
C VAL A 451 -19.29 -11.53 19.34
N PHE A 452 -20.20 -12.51 19.45
CA PHE A 452 -20.39 -13.37 20.64
C PHE A 452 -20.94 -12.68 21.91
N GLU A 453 -21.35 -11.41 21.84
CA GLU A 453 -22.11 -10.79 22.93
C GLU A 453 -23.55 -11.33 22.99
N PRO A 454 -24.21 -11.34 24.18
CA PRO A 454 -25.61 -11.69 24.29
C PRO A 454 -26.50 -10.80 23.39
N ASN A 455 -27.27 -11.42 22.50
CA ASN A 455 -28.17 -10.72 21.59
C ASN A 455 -29.43 -10.22 22.33
N ASP A 456 -29.28 -9.11 23.07
CA ASP A 456 -30.34 -8.49 23.86
C ASP A 456 -30.49 -6.98 23.58
N GLN A 457 -31.51 -6.37 24.19
CA GLN A 457 -31.78 -4.93 24.05
C GLN A 457 -30.62 -4.05 24.54
N ALA A 458 -29.79 -4.53 25.48
CA ALA A 458 -28.65 -3.79 25.99
C ALA A 458 -27.52 -3.75 24.95
N LEU A 459 -27.28 -4.85 24.24
CA LEU A 459 -26.35 -4.91 23.09
C LEU A 459 -26.79 -3.94 21.99
N TRP A 460 -28.06 -3.99 21.58
CA TRP A 460 -28.59 -3.12 20.53
C TRP A 460 -28.43 -1.63 20.88
N ALA A 461 -28.70 -1.29 22.15
CA ALA A 461 -28.49 0.07 22.65
C ALA A 461 -27.00 0.47 22.66
N ARG A 462 -26.06 -0.45 22.95
CA ARG A 462 -24.62 -0.19 22.88
C ARG A 462 -24.15 0.05 21.44
N ILE A 463 -24.59 -0.78 20.48
CA ILE A 463 -24.29 -0.63 19.05
C ILE A 463 -24.75 0.74 18.57
N ARG A 464 -26.03 1.05 18.79
CA ARG A 464 -26.60 2.33 18.37
C ARG A 464 -25.85 3.52 18.96
N ARG A 465 -25.51 3.48 20.26
CA ARG A 465 -24.75 4.57 20.91
C ARG A 465 -23.37 4.76 20.30
N ASN A 466 -22.63 3.67 20.04
CA ASN A 466 -21.26 3.76 19.52
C ASN A 466 -21.25 4.28 18.07
N VAL A 467 -22.06 3.69 17.19
CA VAL A 467 -22.16 4.14 15.79
C VAL A 467 -22.69 5.58 15.70
N SER A 468 -23.67 5.96 16.53
CA SER A 468 -24.16 7.35 16.57
C SER A 468 -23.11 8.33 17.06
N ALA A 469 -22.26 7.93 18.03
CA ALA A 469 -21.17 8.77 18.52
C ALA A 469 -20.08 8.98 17.47
N PHE A 470 -19.85 8.01 16.59
CA PHE A 470 -18.97 8.17 15.44
C PHE A 470 -19.57 9.11 14.39
N LEU A 471 -20.80 8.86 13.95
CA LEU A 471 -21.45 9.65 12.90
C LEU A 471 -21.72 11.10 13.31
N VAL A 472 -21.94 11.39 14.60
CA VAL A 472 -22.05 12.79 15.05
C VAL A 472 -20.72 13.54 14.93
N ASN A 473 -19.58 12.86 15.08
CA ASN A 473 -18.27 13.48 14.87
C ASN A 473 -18.04 13.75 13.37
N GLU A 474 -18.41 12.81 12.51
CA GLU A 474 -18.37 13.00 11.05
C GLU A 474 -19.27 14.17 10.59
N TRP A 475 -20.48 14.29 11.15
CA TRP A 475 -21.37 15.42 10.90
C TRP A 475 -20.77 16.75 11.38
N ARG A 476 -20.22 16.79 12.61
CA ARG A 476 -19.52 17.99 13.13
C ARG A 476 -18.30 18.37 12.31
N GLY A 477 -17.64 17.38 11.70
CA GLY A 477 -16.53 17.56 10.77
C GLY A 477 -16.95 18.07 9.38
N GLY A 478 -18.25 18.21 9.12
CA GLY A 478 -18.79 18.70 7.85
C GLY A 478 -18.87 17.64 6.75
N ALA A 479 -18.67 16.36 7.07
CA ALA A 479 -18.74 15.28 6.10
C ALA A 479 -20.18 14.91 5.72
N LEU A 480 -21.13 15.14 6.64
CA LEU A 480 -22.56 14.86 6.45
C LEU A 480 -23.37 16.15 6.29
N PHE A 481 -24.33 16.15 5.37
CA PHE A 481 -25.22 17.25 5.07
C PHE A 481 -26.47 17.21 5.98
N GLY A 482 -26.79 18.35 6.59
CA GLY A 482 -27.96 18.50 7.45
C GLY A 482 -27.70 19.58 8.50
N SER A 483 -28.72 20.37 8.83
CA SER A 483 -28.61 21.40 9.87
C SER A 483 -28.62 20.80 11.27
N ARG A 484 -29.16 19.57 11.39
CA ARG A 484 -29.24 18.78 12.61
C ARG A 484 -28.77 17.34 12.38
N PRO A 485 -28.28 16.64 13.42
CA PRO A 485 -27.84 15.24 13.29
C PRO A 485 -28.90 14.31 12.70
N GLU A 486 -30.19 14.51 13.04
CA GLU A 486 -31.26 13.61 12.60
C GLU A 486 -31.62 13.77 11.12
N GLU A 487 -31.22 14.88 10.51
CA GLU A 487 -31.30 15.11 9.04
C GLU A 487 -30.09 14.49 8.31
N ALA A 488 -28.97 14.35 9.03
CA ALA A 488 -27.69 13.92 8.48
C ALA A 488 -27.49 12.41 8.50
N TYR A 489 -27.97 11.72 9.54
CA TYR A 489 -27.87 10.27 9.66
C TYR A 489 -28.94 9.66 10.58
N TYR A 490 -29.15 8.35 10.45
CA TYR A 490 -29.88 7.54 11.42
C TYR A 490 -29.13 6.23 11.71
N VAL A 491 -29.35 5.69 12.91
CA VAL A 491 -28.85 4.38 13.33
C VAL A 491 -30.00 3.63 14.01
N LYS A 492 -30.46 2.54 13.39
CA LYS A 492 -31.58 1.73 13.87
C LYS A 492 -31.11 0.33 14.21
N CYS A 493 -31.16 -0.01 15.48
CA CYS A 493 -30.88 -1.35 16.01
C CYS A 493 -31.84 -1.55 17.19
N ASP A 494 -32.97 -2.18 16.91
CA ASP A 494 -34.09 -2.36 17.83
C ASP A 494 -34.87 -3.64 17.49
N ALA A 495 -36.02 -3.84 18.15
CA ALA A 495 -36.86 -5.01 17.94
C ALA A 495 -37.52 -5.07 16.56
N GLU A 496 -37.60 -3.95 15.83
CA GLU A 496 -38.13 -3.95 14.46
C GLU A 496 -37.09 -4.50 13.49
N THR A 497 -35.81 -4.14 13.67
CA THR A 497 -34.71 -4.71 12.86
C THR A 497 -34.27 -6.09 13.36
N ASN A 498 -34.55 -6.44 14.61
CA ASN A 498 -34.18 -7.70 15.26
C ASN A 498 -35.40 -8.42 15.85
N PRO A 499 -36.32 -8.93 15.01
CA PRO A 499 -37.44 -9.73 15.49
C PRO A 499 -36.95 -11.08 16.05
N PRO A 500 -37.78 -11.80 16.85
CA PRO A 500 -37.38 -13.06 17.48
C PRO A 500 -36.76 -14.08 16.53
N GLU A 501 -37.25 -14.18 15.30
CA GLU A 501 -36.73 -15.10 14.29
C GLU A 501 -35.29 -14.77 13.86
N SER A 502 -34.91 -13.49 13.85
CA SER A 502 -33.54 -13.05 13.57
C SER A 502 -32.61 -13.35 14.75
N VAL A 503 -33.12 -13.13 15.98
CA VAL A 503 -32.41 -13.39 17.22
C VAL A 503 -32.14 -14.89 17.39
N ASP A 504 -33.14 -15.73 17.09
CA ASP A 504 -33.03 -17.19 17.14
C ASP A 504 -32.02 -17.73 16.12
N LEU A 505 -31.81 -17.03 15.00
CA LEU A 505 -30.75 -17.30 14.02
C LEU A 505 -29.37 -16.76 14.44
N GLY A 506 -29.27 -16.10 15.60
CA GLY A 506 -28.03 -15.52 16.10
C GLY A 506 -27.59 -14.27 15.34
N ARG A 507 -28.50 -13.55 14.69
CA ARG A 507 -28.19 -12.37 13.87
C ARG A 507 -28.57 -11.08 14.59
N VAL A 508 -27.71 -10.07 14.47
CA VAL A 508 -28.00 -8.68 14.88
C VAL A 508 -27.94 -7.81 13.63
N ILE A 509 -29.02 -7.09 13.35
CA ILE A 509 -29.17 -6.18 12.22
C ILE A 509 -29.23 -4.75 12.75
N CYS A 510 -28.28 -3.94 12.30
CA CYS A 510 -28.21 -2.51 12.54
C CYS A 510 -28.27 -1.80 11.18
N GLU A 511 -29.33 -1.02 10.95
CA GLU A 511 -29.47 -0.20 9.76
C GLU A 511 -28.85 1.17 10.01
N VAL A 512 -28.02 1.62 9.08
CA VAL A 512 -27.36 2.93 9.14
C VAL A 512 -27.64 3.66 7.84
N GLY A 513 -28.22 4.85 7.94
CA GLY A 513 -28.38 5.75 6.79
C GLY A 513 -27.63 7.05 7.02
N ILE A 514 -27.06 7.59 5.95
CA ILE A 514 -26.27 8.82 5.98
C ILE A 514 -26.63 9.72 4.79
N SER A 515 -26.41 11.02 4.95
CA SER A 515 -26.53 12.04 3.92
C SER A 515 -25.17 12.69 3.69
N PRO A 516 -24.35 12.21 2.75
CA PRO A 516 -23.02 12.77 2.52
C PRO A 516 -23.08 14.09 1.76
N VAL A 517 -22.11 14.99 2.01
CA VAL A 517 -21.98 16.21 1.24
C VAL A 517 -21.58 15.90 -0.22
N LYS A 518 -22.34 16.45 -1.17
CA LYS A 518 -22.08 16.30 -2.61
C LYS A 518 -21.25 17.48 -3.14
N PRO A 519 -20.30 17.25 -4.06
CA PRO A 519 -19.49 18.33 -4.60
C PRO A 519 -20.30 19.26 -5.52
N ALA A 520 -20.03 20.56 -5.44
CA ALA A 520 -20.58 21.55 -6.36
C ALA A 520 -19.78 21.56 -7.67
N GLU A 521 -20.16 20.68 -8.60
CA GLU A 521 -19.48 20.53 -9.91
C GLU A 521 -19.79 21.68 -10.88
N PHE A 522 -20.99 22.25 -10.80
CA PHE A 522 -21.45 23.34 -11.64
C PHE A 522 -21.86 24.54 -10.78
N VAL A 523 -21.22 25.68 -11.00
CA VAL A 523 -21.58 26.96 -10.35
C VAL A 523 -22.09 27.90 -11.42
N VAL A 524 -23.37 28.28 -11.32
CA VAL A 524 -24.06 29.12 -12.32
C VAL A 524 -24.35 30.48 -11.71
N PHE A 525 -23.67 31.52 -12.20
CA PHE A 525 -24.01 32.92 -11.89
C PHE A 525 -25.01 33.43 -12.93
N ARG A 526 -26.24 33.72 -12.50
CA ARG A 526 -27.25 34.37 -13.34
C ARG A 526 -27.12 35.88 -13.18
N LEU A 527 -26.71 36.57 -14.24
CA LEU A 527 -26.56 38.03 -14.28
C LEU A 527 -27.77 38.64 -14.97
N ALA A 528 -28.43 39.58 -14.32
CA ALA A 528 -29.51 40.35 -14.91
C ALA A 528 -29.23 41.85 -14.74
N GLN A 529 -29.54 42.62 -15.78
CA GLN A 529 -29.56 44.08 -15.69
C GLN A 529 -30.90 44.48 -15.07
N PHE A 530 -30.84 45.10 -13.88
CA PHE A 530 -32.04 45.59 -13.19
C PHE A 530 -32.11 47.12 -13.26
N SER A 531 -33.18 47.67 -13.84
CA SER A 531 -33.56 49.06 -13.65
C SER A 531 -34.24 49.19 -12.28
N SER A 532 -33.73 50.05 -11.40
CA SER A 532 -34.27 50.22 -10.04
C SER A 532 -35.77 50.53 -10.05
N GLY A 533 -36.61 49.51 -9.87
CA GLY A 533 -38.05 49.64 -9.88
C GLY A 533 -38.78 48.37 -10.30
N GLY A 534 -38.78 47.36 -9.43
CA GLY A 534 -39.65 46.18 -9.51
C GLY A 534 -39.14 45.04 -10.39
N GLY A 535 -39.00 43.84 -9.81
CA GLY A 535 -38.82 42.60 -10.56
C GLY A 535 -37.94 41.60 -9.82
N GLU A 536 -38.59 40.69 -9.10
CA GLU A 536 -38.01 39.38 -8.82
C GLU A 536 -37.58 38.73 -10.14
N LEU A 537 -36.47 38.02 -10.11
CA LEU A 537 -36.09 37.12 -11.19
C LEU A 537 -37.08 35.95 -11.14
N ASP A 538 -38.01 35.85 -12.10
CA ASP A 538 -38.84 34.64 -12.24
C ASP A 538 -37.91 33.40 -12.35
N GLU A 539 -38.20 32.38 -11.53
CA GLU A 539 -37.33 31.23 -11.19
C GLU A 539 -36.82 30.37 -12.37
#